data_AF-A0A031G9U9-F1
#
_entry.id   AF-A0A031G9U9-F1
#
_cell.length_a   1.000
_cell.length_b   1.000
_cell.length_c   1.000
_cell.angle_alpha   90.00
_cell.angle_beta   90.00
_cell.angle_gamma   90.00
#
_symmetry.space_group_name_H-M   'P 1'
#
loop_
_entity.id
_entity.type
_entity.pdbx_description
1 polymer ?
#
loop_
_entity_poly.entity_id
_entity_poly.type
_entity_poly.pdbx_seq_one_letter_code
_entity_poly.pdbx_strand_id
1 'polypeptide(L)'
;MKECSTPAQIKACRALALERNRQLFEDAHALNRAAYELLEADNLDLEQFEHYRALRRKADAKFEEAIDHLCVLNEDFPPIPVSPHHSQELRRQLETVE
;
A
#
# COMPACT_ATOMS: atom_id res chain seq x y z
N MET A 1 -9.52 25.82 -17.44
CA MET A 1 -8.08 25.88 -17.11
C MET A 1 -7.85 24.87 -15.99
N LYS A 2 -7.11 23.79 -16.20
CA LYS A 2 -6.71 22.92 -15.09
C LYS A 2 -5.63 23.68 -14.33
N GLU A 3 -5.96 24.17 -13.14
CA GLU A 3 -4.99 24.76 -12.24
C GLU A 3 -3.95 23.67 -11.95
N CYS A 4 -2.75 23.81 -12.52
CA CYS A 4 -1.67 22.88 -12.23
C CYS A 4 -1.27 23.10 -10.77
N SER A 5 -1.65 22.16 -9.90
CA SER A 5 -1.18 22.12 -8.51
C SER A 5 0.35 22.30 -8.46
N THR A 6 0.83 23.10 -7.52
CA THR A 6 2.27 23.29 -7.33
C THR A 6 2.96 21.95 -7.05
N PRO A 7 4.26 21.79 -7.37
CA PRO A 7 4.99 20.55 -7.07
C PRO A 7 4.90 20.15 -5.59
N ALA A 8 4.83 21.12 -4.67
CA ALA A 8 4.63 20.88 -3.24
C ALA A 8 3.24 20.29 -2.93
N GLN A 9 2.19 20.78 -3.58
CA GLN A 9 0.83 20.24 -3.45
C GLN A 9 0.74 18.81 -4.03
N ILE A 10 1.34 18.56 -5.21
CA ILE A 10 1.39 17.22 -5.81
C ILE A 10 2.11 16.24 -4.85
N LYS A 11 3.24 16.65 -4.26
CA LYS A 11 3.97 15.85 -3.29
C LYS A 11 3.15 15.56 -2.03
N ALA A 12 2.45 16.57 -1.49
CA ALA A 12 1.62 16.43 -0.30
C ALA A 12 0.40 15.51 -0.56
N CYS A 13 -0.30 15.70 -1.69
CA CYS A 13 -1.41 14.85 -2.12
C CYS A 13 -0.96 13.39 -2.29
N ARG A 14 0.17 13.18 -2.98
CA ARG A 14 0.73 11.83 -3.16
C ARG A 14 1.12 11.18 -1.83
N ALA A 15 1.72 11.92 -0.91
CA ALA A 15 2.09 11.41 0.41
C ALA A 15 0.86 10.97 1.23
N LEU A 16 -0.19 11.80 1.26
CA LEU A 16 -1.44 11.48 1.94
C LEU A 16 -2.12 10.24 1.32
N ALA A 17 -2.16 10.17 0.00
CA ALA A 17 -2.78 9.05 -0.69
C ALA A 17 -1.98 7.74 -0.51
N LEU A 18 -0.64 7.80 -0.45
CA LEU A 18 0.19 6.64 -0.09
C LEU A 18 0.00 6.20 1.37
N GLU A 19 -0.20 7.13 2.30
CA GLU A 19 -0.51 6.78 3.70
C GLU A 19 -1.84 6.01 3.79
N ARG A 20 -2.87 6.46 3.04
CA ARG A 20 -4.15 5.75 2.95
C ARG A 20 -4.01 4.37 2.34
N ASN A 21 -3.19 4.25 1.30
CA ASN A 21 -2.86 2.98 0.68
C ASN A 21 -2.19 2.02 1.68
N ARG A 22 -1.21 2.51 2.45
CA ARG A 22 -0.57 1.73 3.51
C ARG A 22 -1.57 1.24 4.55
N GLN A 23 -2.51 2.09 4.96
CA GLN A 23 -3.55 1.68 5.92
C GLN A 23 -4.41 0.52 5.38
N LEU A 24 -4.79 0.55 4.11
CA LEU A 24 -5.55 -0.56 3.49
C LEU A 24 -4.76 -1.88 3.52
N PHE A 25 -3.45 -1.82 3.23
CA PHE A 25 -2.57 -2.98 3.36
C PHE A 25 -2.47 -3.49 4.80
N GLU A 26 -2.30 -2.59 5.78
CA GLU A 26 -2.25 -2.95 7.21
C GLU A 26 -3.55 -3.62 7.68
N ASP A 27 -4.70 -3.08 7.27
CA ASP A 27 -6.02 -3.65 7.57
C ASP A 27 -6.19 -5.04 6.95
N ALA A 28 -5.79 -5.21 5.69
CA ALA A 28 -5.83 -6.49 4.99
C ALA A 28 -4.93 -7.53 5.67
N HIS A 29 -3.72 -7.13 6.09
CA HIS A 29 -2.82 -7.99 6.84
C HIS A 29 -3.37 -8.36 8.22
N ALA A 30 -4.01 -7.42 8.93
CA ALA A 30 -4.63 -7.70 10.22
C ALA A 30 -5.77 -8.73 10.07
N LEU A 31 -6.60 -8.61 9.04
CA LEU A 31 -7.65 -9.58 8.72
C LEU A 31 -7.07 -10.96 8.40
N ASN A 32 -5.97 -11.02 7.65
CA ASN A 32 -5.29 -12.30 7.39
C ASN A 32 -4.73 -12.93 8.66
N ARG A 33 -4.08 -12.16 9.54
CA ARG A 33 -3.58 -12.69 10.82
C ARG A 33 -4.72 -13.27 11.66
N ALA A 34 -5.81 -12.51 11.82
CA ALA A 34 -6.99 -12.99 12.53
C ALA A 34 -7.58 -14.25 11.88
N ALA A 35 -7.58 -14.34 10.55
CA ALA A 35 -8.01 -15.55 9.84
C ALA A 35 -7.09 -16.75 10.16
N TYR A 36 -5.77 -16.55 10.18
CA TYR A 36 -4.83 -17.63 10.51
C TYR A 36 -4.94 -18.09 11.96
N GLU A 37 -5.13 -17.18 12.91
CA GLU A 37 -5.36 -17.51 14.32
C GLU A 37 -6.58 -18.44 14.50
N LEU A 38 -7.63 -18.30 13.69
CA LEU A 38 -8.77 -19.23 13.70
C LEU A 38 -8.40 -20.64 13.24
N LEU A 39 -7.47 -20.77 12.29
CA LEU A 39 -7.01 -22.08 11.81
C LEU A 39 -6.09 -22.80 12.80
N GLU A 40 -5.45 -22.05 13.70
CA GLU A 40 -4.59 -22.60 14.75
C GLU A 40 -5.38 -23.14 15.95
N ALA A 41 -6.70 -22.95 15.99
CA ALA A 41 -7.55 -23.50 17.03
C ALA A 41 -7.66 -25.04 16.93
N ASP A 42 -7.42 -25.74 18.04
CA ASP A 42 -7.46 -27.21 18.13
C ASP A 42 -8.85 -27.82 17.82
N ASN A 43 -9.91 -27.01 17.76
CA ASN A 43 -11.30 -27.42 17.59
C ASN A 43 -12.04 -26.64 16.48
N LEU A 44 -11.38 -26.48 15.32
CA LEU A 44 -11.97 -25.87 14.14
C LEU A 44 -13.28 -26.55 13.73
N ASP A 45 -14.40 -25.89 13.98
CA ASP A 45 -15.73 -26.33 13.53
C ASP A 45 -16.14 -25.64 12.21
N LEU A 46 -17.30 -26.04 11.69
CA LEU A 46 -17.82 -25.50 10.42
C LEU A 46 -18.09 -23.98 10.50
N GLU A 47 -18.51 -23.49 11.66
CA GLU A 47 -18.80 -22.06 11.87
C GLU A 47 -17.51 -21.24 11.88
N GLN A 48 -16.48 -21.73 12.56
CA GLN A 48 -15.15 -21.13 12.61
C GLN A 48 -14.48 -21.13 11.23
N PHE A 49 -14.69 -22.20 10.44
CA PHE A 49 -14.21 -22.25 9.07
C PHE A 49 -14.93 -21.24 8.15
N GLU A 50 -16.24 -21.07 8.29
CA GLU A 50 -16.96 -20.01 7.57
C GLU A 50 -16.52 -18.61 8.00
N HIS A 51 -16.23 -18.40 9.28
CA HIS A 51 -15.67 -17.16 9.79
C HIS A 51 -14.29 -16.86 9.21
N TYR A 52 -13.39 -17.86 9.17
CA TYR A 52 -12.11 -17.80 8.48
C TYR A 52 -12.28 -17.37 7.01
N ARG A 53 -13.18 -18.03 6.26
CA ARG A 53 -13.45 -17.71 4.86
C ARG A 53 -13.98 -16.30 4.67
N ALA A 54 -14.77 -15.79 5.60
CA ALA A 54 -15.27 -14.41 5.56
C ALA A 54 -14.14 -13.39 5.78
N LEU A 55 -13.25 -13.64 6.75
CA LEU A 55 -12.09 -12.77 7.00
C LEU A 55 -11.13 -12.75 5.82
N ARG A 56 -10.85 -13.92 5.22
CA ARG A 56 -10.03 -14.02 3.99
C ARG A 56 -10.61 -13.21 2.85
N ARG A 57 -11.90 -13.38 2.54
CA ARG A 57 -12.59 -12.61 1.51
C ARG A 57 -12.52 -11.10 1.76
N LYS A 58 -12.64 -10.68 3.02
CA LYS A 58 -12.52 -9.27 3.40
C LYS A 58 -11.10 -8.75 3.24
N ALA A 59 -10.09 -9.54 3.58
CA ALA A 59 -8.68 -9.19 3.37
C ALA A 59 -8.38 -9.05 1.87
N ASP A 60 -8.82 -10.00 1.06
CA ASP A 60 -8.61 -9.99 -0.39
C ASP A 60 -9.25 -8.74 -1.04
N ALA A 61 -10.48 -8.39 -0.64
CA ALA A 61 -11.12 -7.15 -1.09
C ALA A 61 -10.35 -5.87 -0.69
N LYS A 62 -9.72 -5.87 0.49
CA LYS A 62 -8.89 -4.74 0.94
C LYS A 62 -7.58 -4.62 0.16
N PHE A 63 -6.97 -5.75 -0.23
CA PHE A 63 -5.81 -5.73 -1.12
C PHE A 63 -6.17 -5.22 -2.52
N GLU A 64 -7.30 -5.66 -3.07
CA GLU A 64 -7.80 -5.20 -4.37
C GLU A 64 -8.03 -3.68 -4.35
N GLU A 65 -8.74 -3.18 -3.33
CA GLU A 65 -8.95 -1.73 -3.12
C GLU A 65 -7.63 -0.97 -3.02
N ALA A 66 -6.62 -1.52 -2.31
CA ALA A 66 -5.31 -0.91 -2.21
C ALA A 66 -4.57 -0.89 -3.56
N ILE A 67 -4.64 -1.97 -4.34
CA ILE A 67 -4.00 -2.02 -5.66
C ILE A 67 -4.64 -1.01 -6.60
N ASP A 68 -5.96 -0.97 -6.67
CA ASP A 68 -6.69 -0.01 -7.50
C ASP A 68 -6.39 1.43 -7.11
N HIS A 69 -6.38 1.72 -5.80
CA HIS A 69 -6.02 3.03 -5.29
C HIS A 69 -4.59 3.43 -5.68
N LEU A 70 -3.64 2.48 -5.66
CA LEU A 70 -2.26 2.73 -6.07
C LEU A 70 -2.15 2.98 -7.58
N CYS A 71 -2.93 2.28 -8.40
CA CYS A 71 -3.01 2.51 -9.84
C CYS A 71 -3.49 3.93 -10.14
N VAL A 72 -4.64 4.34 -9.57
CA VAL A 72 -5.19 5.70 -9.73
C VAL A 72 -4.20 6.76 -9.24
N LEU A 73 -3.55 6.54 -8.09
CA LEU A 73 -2.54 7.45 -7.55
C LEU A 73 -1.36 7.65 -8.51
N ASN A 74 -0.91 6.59 -9.19
CA ASN A 74 0.19 6.67 -10.15
C ASN A 74 -0.21 7.34 -11.46
N GLU A 75 -1.49 7.31 -11.84
CA GLU A 75 -2.03 8.01 -13.00
C GLU A 75 -2.23 9.51 -12.72
N ASP A 76 -2.89 9.86 -11.61
CA ASP A 76 -3.28 11.24 -11.29
C ASP A 76 -2.14 12.07 -10.68
N PHE A 77 -1.24 11.43 -9.93
CA PHE A 77 -0.15 12.09 -9.22
C PHE A 77 1.17 11.36 -9.47
N PRO A 78 1.66 11.29 -10.73
CA PRO A 78 2.84 10.50 -11.04
C PRO A 78 4.04 10.91 -10.17
N PRO A 79 4.95 9.97 -9.86
CA PRO A 79 6.14 10.29 -9.08
C PRO A 79 6.90 11.42 -9.77
N ILE A 80 7.20 12.49 -9.03
CA ILE A 80 7.99 13.61 -9.54
C ILE A 80 9.35 13.02 -9.96
N PRO A 81 9.72 13.09 -11.25
CA PRO A 81 10.98 12.55 -11.70
C PRO A 81 12.10 13.31 -10.99
N VAL A 82 12.79 12.64 -10.07
CA VAL A 82 14.10 13.09 -9.62
C VAL A 82 14.99 13.04 -10.85
N SER A 83 15.62 14.18 -11.18
CA SER A 83 16.47 14.30 -12.36
C SER A 83 17.44 13.10 -12.38
N PRO A 84 17.61 12.40 -13.52
CA PRO A 84 18.47 11.21 -13.57
C PRO A 84 19.93 11.50 -13.17
N HIS A 85 20.35 12.77 -13.23
CA HIS A 85 21.63 13.22 -12.67
C HIS A 85 21.71 13.10 -11.14
N HIS A 86 20.62 13.36 -10.42
CA HIS A 86 20.63 13.34 -8.96
C HIS A 86 20.65 11.92 -8.40
N SER A 87 20.02 10.95 -9.08
CA SER A 87 20.05 9.54 -8.69
C SER A 87 21.41 8.89 -8.96
N GLN A 88 22.09 9.27 -10.04
CA GLN A 88 23.46 8.83 -10.32
C GLN A 88 24.48 9.45 -9.36
N GLU A 89 24.32 10.73 -9.03
CA GLU A 89 25.18 11.44 -8.07
C GLU A 89 25.03 10.85 -6.65
N LEU A 90 23.80 10.58 -6.20
CA LEU A 90 23.55 9.98 -4.88
C LEU A 90 24.12 8.56 -4.78
N ARG A 91 24.04 7.77 -5.86
CA ARG A 91 24.66 6.43 -5.91
C ARG A 91 26.18 6.51 -5.81
N ARG A 92 26.81 7.42 -6.56
CA ARG A 92 28.27 7.65 -6.49
C ARG A 92 28.74 8.12 -5.11
N GLN A 93 27.95 8.95 -4.43
CA GLN A 93 28.27 9.42 -3.08
C GLN A 93 28.15 8.32 -2.02
N LEU A 94 27.27 7.34 -2.20
CA LEU A 94 27.18 6.17 -1.32
C LEU A 94 28.30 5.15 -1.57
N GLU A 95 28.80 5.06 -2.81
CA GLU A 95 29.93 4.19 -3.20
C GLU A 95 31.30 4.74 -2.80
N THR A 96 31.40 6.01 -2.39
CA THR A 96 32.66 6.67 -2.01
C THR A 96 32.90 6.75 -0.50
N VAL A 97 32.04 6.10 0.30
CA VAL A 97 32.25 5.89 1.73
C VAL A 97 32.87 4.50 1.94
N GLU A 98 34.16 4.35 1.61
CA GLU A 98 35.04 3.26 2.06
C GLU A 98 36.39 3.83 2.52
#